data_AF-R0FCD0-F1
#
_entry.id   AF-R0FCD0-F1
#
_cell.length_a   1.000
_cell.length_b   1.000
_cell.length_c   1.000
_cell.angle_alpha   90.00
_cell.angle_beta   90.00
_cell.angle_gamma   90.00
#
_symmetry.space_group_name_H-M   'P 1'
#
loop_
_entity.id
_entity.type
_entity.pdbx_description
1 polymer ?
#
loop_
_entity_poly.entity_id
_entity_poly.type
_entity_poly.pdbx_seq_one_letter_code
_entity_poly.pdbx_strand_id
1 'polypeptide(L)'
;MSTGVCGKRVEYDDYFGSSSSPTNKRSKWSRFGSPIRSSETGSGSDDPVASLIHMFPTMDPEFVREVLSNKNNVFEEAKESLSSIIFNGDLRRTEAGSSDGSVGSWRDKDMIDRAKWVERLALEMSKAENIDDMRRRVVVILDALERVIKHNTNASKELEYASLKETLQSLINDNQILKRVIASQHQRSSENEEKAKEVQHLKGVVGQYQEQVHKLELSNYALKLHLQRSQQQQQSFFSGNSPPDVY
;
A
#
# COMPACT_ATOMS: atom_id res chain seq x y z
N MET A 1 33.18 63.38 7.40
CA MET A 1 33.04 63.89 6.02
C MET A 1 32.74 62.71 5.11
N SER A 2 31.69 62.85 4.29
CA SER A 2 31.05 61.81 3.51
C SER A 2 31.90 61.18 2.41
N THR A 3 31.54 59.92 2.15
CA THR A 3 31.63 59.09 0.94
C THR A 3 32.01 59.76 -0.39
N GLY A 4 32.90 59.11 -1.14
CA GLY A 4 33.01 59.17 -2.60
C GLY A 4 33.03 57.73 -3.17
N VAL A 5 32.08 57.37 -4.06
CA VAL A 5 32.21 57.27 -5.54
C VAL A 5 33.02 56.02 -5.95
N CYS A 6 32.41 54.91 -6.40
CA CYS A 6 31.75 54.61 -7.69
C CYS A 6 32.71 54.25 -8.85
N GLY A 7 32.56 53.03 -9.42
CA GLY A 7 33.01 52.62 -10.76
C GLY A 7 33.85 51.32 -10.77
N LYS A 8 33.33 50.15 -11.21
CA LYS A 8 33.23 49.62 -12.61
C LYS A 8 34.62 49.43 -13.27
N ARG A 9 35.03 48.35 -13.93
CA ARG A 9 34.51 47.09 -14.54
C ARG A 9 35.70 46.08 -14.54
N VAL A 10 35.59 44.78 -14.77
CA VAL A 10 35.48 44.04 -16.06
C VAL A 10 35.30 42.56 -15.65
N GLU A 11 34.14 41.92 -15.80
CA GLU A 11 33.63 41.21 -16.99
C GLU A 11 34.49 39.99 -17.39
N TYR A 12 34.03 38.77 -17.11
CA TYR A 12 33.65 37.77 -18.11
C TYR A 12 32.97 36.56 -17.44
N ASP A 13 31.84 36.19 -18.04
CA ASP A 13 30.91 35.15 -17.65
C ASP A 13 31.44 33.72 -17.79
N ASP A 14 30.73 32.82 -17.09
CA ASP A 14 30.11 31.61 -17.64
C ASP A 14 30.49 30.25 -17.04
N TYR A 15 29.40 29.49 -16.82
CA TYR A 15 29.24 28.05 -16.56
C TYR A 15 29.04 27.56 -15.10
N PHE A 16 27.74 27.61 -14.75
CA PHE A 16 26.94 26.66 -13.94
C PHE A 16 27.08 26.62 -12.40
N GLY A 17 26.03 27.15 -11.75
CA GLY A 17 25.29 26.38 -10.74
C GLY A 17 25.24 26.95 -9.32
N SER A 18 24.52 28.05 -9.13
CA SER A 18 24.06 28.65 -7.86
C SER A 18 23.74 27.60 -6.76
N SER A 19 24.37 27.67 -5.58
CA SER A 19 23.98 28.45 -4.39
C SER A 19 22.50 28.23 -3.98
N SER A 20 22.23 27.41 -2.96
CA SER A 20 22.21 27.70 -1.51
C SER A 20 21.03 28.57 -1.02
N SER A 21 20.11 27.89 -0.30
CA SER A 21 19.17 28.34 0.75
C SER A 21 18.15 29.44 0.44
N PRO A 22 16.90 29.36 0.99
CA PRO A 22 16.66 30.12 2.22
C PRO A 22 15.58 29.57 3.20
N THR A 23 15.85 29.84 4.48
CA THR A 23 14.99 30.39 5.56
C THR A 23 13.63 29.78 5.95
N ASN A 24 13.57 29.49 7.25
CA ASN A 24 12.38 29.30 8.09
C ASN A 24 11.28 30.36 7.89
N LYS A 25 10.04 29.89 7.70
CA LYS A 25 8.80 30.58 8.10
C LYS A 25 7.76 29.60 8.65
N ARG A 26 7.33 29.85 9.88
CA ARG A 26 6.16 29.28 10.55
C ARG A 26 4.88 29.93 10.00
N SER A 27 3.84 29.14 9.72
CA SER A 27 2.47 29.26 10.26
C SER A 27 1.37 28.81 9.30
N LYS A 28 0.30 28.29 9.93
CA LYS A 28 -1.09 28.16 9.49
C LYS A 28 -1.42 26.96 8.60
N TRP A 29 -1.74 25.87 9.29
CA TRP A 29 -2.70 24.87 8.85
C TRP A 29 -3.98 25.54 8.34
N SER A 30 -4.21 25.44 7.03
CA SER A 30 -5.49 25.71 6.42
C SER A 30 -6.44 24.54 6.72
N ARG A 31 -7.51 24.87 7.43
CA ARG A 31 -8.78 24.16 7.37
C ARG A 31 -9.28 24.27 5.92
N PHE A 32 -9.57 23.14 5.27
CA PHE A 32 -10.71 22.91 4.37
C PHE A 32 -10.50 21.55 3.69
N GLY A 33 -11.42 20.61 3.96
CA GLY A 33 -11.60 19.39 3.16
C GLY A 33 -11.00 18.11 3.75
N SER A 34 -11.40 17.71 4.97
CA SER A 34 -11.29 16.31 5.36
C SER A 34 -12.13 15.44 4.41
N PRO A 35 -11.61 14.30 3.92
CA PRO A 35 -12.47 13.23 3.41
C PRO A 35 -13.42 12.84 4.54
N ILE A 36 -14.71 12.84 4.26
CA ILE A 36 -15.76 12.43 5.19
C ILE A 36 -15.40 11.01 5.65
N ARG A 37 -14.91 10.90 6.88
CA ARG A 37 -15.04 9.69 7.67
C ARG A 37 -16.54 9.52 7.88
N SER A 38 -17.17 8.63 7.12
CA SER A 38 -18.44 8.07 7.52
C SER A 38 -18.18 7.19 8.74
N SER A 39 -18.17 7.81 9.91
CA SER A 39 -18.36 7.14 11.18
C SER A 39 -19.59 7.77 11.82
N GLU A 40 -20.75 7.36 11.32
CA GLU A 40 -22.03 7.43 12.02
C GLU A 40 -22.72 6.08 11.86
N THR A 41 -22.42 5.19 12.80
CA THR A 41 -23.39 4.32 13.47
C THR A 41 -22.66 3.73 14.66
N GLY A 42 -22.56 4.53 15.71
CA GLY A 42 -22.26 4.01 17.03
C GLY A 42 -23.46 3.22 17.53
N SER A 43 -23.20 2.02 18.02
CA SER A 43 -23.91 1.42 19.15
C SER A 43 -25.45 1.37 19.05
N GLY A 44 -25.96 0.47 18.22
CA GLY A 44 -27.19 -0.27 18.51
C GLY A 44 -26.83 -1.75 18.40
N SER A 45 -27.37 -2.61 19.26
CA SER A 45 -27.22 -4.06 19.13
C SER A 45 -27.32 -4.49 17.66
N ASP A 46 -26.31 -5.18 17.12
CA ASP A 46 -26.43 -5.84 15.82
C ASP A 46 -27.61 -6.82 15.92
N ASP A 47 -28.79 -6.40 15.48
CA ASP A 47 -29.97 -7.26 15.47
C ASP A 47 -29.78 -8.26 14.32
N PRO A 48 -29.47 -9.54 14.62
CA PRO A 48 -29.20 -10.53 13.58
C PRO A 48 -30.40 -10.67 12.62
N VAL A 49 -31.61 -10.41 13.09
CA VAL A 49 -32.84 -10.44 12.29
C VAL A 49 -32.83 -9.35 11.23
N ALA A 50 -32.53 -8.10 11.60
CA ALA A 50 -32.51 -6.98 10.67
C ALA A 50 -31.48 -7.19 9.55
N SER A 51 -30.32 -7.76 9.88
CA SER A 51 -29.30 -8.13 8.90
C SER A 51 -29.76 -9.24 7.95
N LEU A 52 -30.49 -10.23 8.44
CA LEU A 52 -31.08 -11.30 7.61
C LEU A 52 -32.18 -10.77 6.68
N ILE A 53 -33.07 -9.90 7.17
CA ILE A 53 -34.13 -9.28 6.37
C ILE A 53 -33.54 -8.45 5.23
N HIS A 54 -32.47 -7.69 5.51
CA HIS A 54 -31.76 -6.93 4.47
C HIS A 54 -31.11 -7.85 3.41
N MET A 55 -30.62 -9.03 3.81
CA MET A 55 -30.01 -10.00 2.89
C MET A 55 -31.04 -10.77 2.07
N PHE A 56 -32.27 -10.94 2.58
CA PHE A 56 -33.36 -11.64 1.92
C PHE A 56 -34.63 -10.76 1.78
N PRO A 57 -34.60 -9.67 0.98
CA PRO A 57 -35.72 -8.73 0.87
C PRO A 57 -37.00 -9.34 0.27
N THR A 58 -36.87 -10.49 -0.40
CA THR A 58 -37.97 -11.20 -1.05
C THR A 58 -38.76 -12.10 -0.11
N MET A 59 -38.25 -12.34 1.11
CA MET A 59 -38.91 -13.18 2.12
C MET A 59 -39.71 -12.34 3.11
N ASP A 60 -40.77 -12.95 3.66
CA ASP A 60 -41.56 -12.34 4.72
C ASP A 60 -40.70 -12.12 5.99
N PRO A 61 -40.60 -10.88 6.51
CA PRO A 61 -39.87 -10.56 7.73
C PRO A 61 -40.27 -11.40 8.96
N GLU A 62 -41.53 -11.84 9.06
CA GLU A 62 -42.00 -12.72 10.14
C GLU A 62 -41.41 -14.13 10.00
N PHE A 63 -41.36 -14.64 8.77
CA PHE A 63 -40.76 -15.95 8.47
C PHE A 63 -39.26 -15.96 8.75
N VAL A 64 -38.54 -14.87 8.44
CA VAL A 64 -37.10 -14.74 8.76
C VAL A 64 -36.86 -14.80 10.27
N ARG A 65 -37.75 -14.19 11.08
CA ARG A 65 -37.68 -14.27 12.55
C ARG A 65 -37.93 -15.67 13.07
N GLU A 66 -38.91 -16.38 12.51
CA GLU A 66 -39.22 -17.77 12.86
C GLU A 66 -38.04 -18.71 12.55
N VAL A 67 -37.43 -18.57 11.36
CA VAL A 67 -36.27 -19.38 10.98
C VAL A 67 -35.08 -19.12 11.91
N LEU A 68 -34.82 -17.85 12.27
CA LEU A 68 -33.75 -17.53 13.22
C LEU A 68 -34.01 -18.12 14.61
N SER A 69 -35.27 -18.05 15.09
CA SER A 69 -35.65 -18.63 16.38
C SER A 69 -35.52 -20.16 16.39
N ASN A 70 -35.93 -20.83 15.31
CA ASN A 70 -35.78 -22.28 15.15
C ASN A 70 -34.32 -22.76 15.10
N LYS A 71 -33.40 -21.86 14.71
CA LYS A 71 -31.95 -22.11 14.65
C LYS A 71 -31.20 -21.58 15.87
N ASN A 72 -31.86 -21.47 17.02
CA ASN A 72 -31.25 -21.03 18.28
C ASN A 72 -30.55 -19.66 18.20
N ASN A 73 -31.05 -18.74 17.36
CA ASN A 73 -30.44 -17.44 17.09
C ASN A 73 -29.03 -17.50 16.48
N VAL A 74 -28.65 -18.63 15.89
CA VAL A 74 -27.40 -18.77 15.16
C VAL A 74 -27.59 -18.21 13.74
N PHE A 75 -27.06 -17.00 13.53
CA PHE A 75 -27.22 -16.23 12.29
C PHE A 75 -26.83 -17.02 11.02
N GLU A 76 -25.69 -17.72 11.03
CA GLU A 76 -25.20 -18.43 9.84
C GLU A 76 -26.05 -19.67 9.49
N GLU A 77 -26.56 -20.39 10.49
CA GLU A 77 -27.47 -21.53 10.26
C GLU A 77 -28.82 -21.06 9.68
N ALA A 78 -29.33 -19.93 10.17
CA ALA A 78 -30.54 -19.31 9.63
C ALA A 78 -30.33 -18.84 8.18
N LYS A 79 -29.19 -18.21 7.90
CA LYS A 79 -28.81 -17.75 6.57
C LYS A 79 -28.65 -18.90 5.57
N GLU A 80 -28.02 -19.99 5.96
CA GLU A 80 -27.88 -21.18 5.11
C GLU A 80 -29.25 -21.83 4.82
N SER A 81 -30.12 -21.92 5.84
CA SER A 81 -31.47 -22.44 5.70
C SER A 81 -32.33 -21.61 4.73
N LEU A 82 -32.30 -20.28 4.84
CA LEU A 82 -33.04 -19.39 3.93
C LEU A 82 -32.50 -19.48 2.50
N SER A 83 -31.17 -19.59 2.34
CA SER A 83 -30.53 -19.76 1.04
C SER A 83 -30.91 -21.08 0.37
N SER A 84 -30.99 -22.18 1.14
CA SER A 84 -31.43 -23.49 0.64
C SER A 84 -32.88 -23.46 0.14
N ILE A 85 -33.76 -22.74 0.83
CA ILE A 85 -35.18 -22.60 0.44
C ILE A 85 -35.31 -21.83 -0.89
N ILE A 86 -34.54 -20.76 -1.07
CA ILE A 86 -34.53 -19.99 -2.34
C ILE A 86 -34.07 -20.88 -3.49
N PHE A 87 -33.05 -21.70 -3.28
CA PHE A 87 -32.49 -22.55 -4.31
C PHE A 87 -33.40 -23.75 -4.66
N ASN A 88 -34.08 -24.32 -3.67
CA ASN A 88 -34.95 -25.48 -3.86
C ASN A 88 -36.37 -25.11 -4.35
N GLY A 89 -36.81 -23.87 -4.12
CA GLY A 89 -38.09 -23.35 -4.59
C GLY A 89 -38.22 -23.29 -6.12
N ASP A 90 -37.08 -23.25 -6.84
CA ASP A 90 -37.03 -23.13 -8.30
C ASP A 90 -37.12 -24.49 -9.03
N LEU A 91 -36.88 -25.62 -8.33
CA LEU A 91 -36.75 -26.94 -8.96
C LEU A 91 -38.01 -27.84 -8.90
N ARG A 92 -39.07 -27.41 -8.22
CA ARG A 92 -40.25 -28.26 -7.93
C ARG A 92 -41.39 -28.20 -8.95
N ARG A 93 -41.18 -27.60 -10.12
CA ARG A 93 -42.09 -27.69 -11.27
C ARG A 93 -41.29 -28.07 -12.50
N THR A 94 -41.29 -29.34 -12.88
CA THR A 94 -41.41 -29.87 -14.25
C THR A 94 -40.95 -31.33 -14.24
N GLU A 95 -41.80 -32.24 -13.75
CA GLU A 95 -41.67 -33.67 -14.03
C GLU A 95 -43.01 -34.20 -14.54
N ALA A 96 -43.20 -34.14 -15.85
CA ALA A 96 -44.15 -34.97 -16.59
C ALA A 96 -43.81 -34.94 -18.09
N GLY A 97 -43.55 -36.11 -18.68
CA GLY A 97 -43.62 -36.29 -20.13
C GLY A 97 -42.29 -36.62 -20.81
N SER A 98 -41.74 -37.79 -20.52
CA SER A 98 -40.86 -38.50 -21.43
C SER A 98 -41.62 -38.83 -22.72
N SER A 99 -41.32 -38.11 -23.80
CA SER A 99 -41.67 -38.51 -25.16
C SER A 99 -40.41 -38.43 -26.01
N ASP A 100 -39.96 -39.60 -26.41
CA ASP A 100 -38.88 -39.87 -27.35
C ASP A 100 -39.09 -39.09 -28.66
N GLY A 101 -38.28 -38.06 -28.82
CA GLY A 101 -38.05 -37.36 -30.07
C GLY A 101 -36.59 -36.99 -30.05
N SER A 102 -35.77 -37.75 -30.78
CA SER A 102 -34.34 -37.51 -30.97
C SER A 102 -34.13 -36.16 -31.69
N VAL A 103 -34.32 -35.07 -30.95
CA VAL A 103 -33.93 -33.72 -31.31
C VAL A 103 -32.41 -33.70 -31.21
N GLY A 104 -31.76 -33.68 -32.37
CA GLY A 104 -30.33 -33.89 -32.52
C GLY A 104 -29.50 -33.05 -31.55
N SER A 105 -28.48 -33.68 -30.95
CA SER A 105 -27.51 -33.11 -30.02
C SER A 105 -27.10 -31.67 -30.41
N TRP A 106 -27.77 -30.68 -29.82
CA TRP A 106 -27.43 -29.27 -29.94
C TRP A 106 -26.08 -29.06 -29.25
N ARG A 107 -25.01 -28.90 -30.04
CA ARG A 107 -23.68 -28.66 -29.47
C ARG A 107 -23.60 -27.22 -28.96
N ASP A 108 -23.04 -27.04 -27.77
CA ASP A 108 -22.82 -25.74 -27.13
C ASP A 108 -22.20 -24.68 -28.06
N LYS A 109 -21.29 -25.11 -28.94
CA LYS A 109 -20.59 -24.23 -29.89
C LYS A 109 -21.53 -23.56 -30.89
N ASP A 110 -22.66 -24.19 -31.22
CA ASP A 110 -23.65 -23.67 -32.14
C ASP A 110 -24.64 -22.70 -31.45
N MET A 111 -24.70 -22.72 -30.11
CA MET A 111 -25.49 -21.78 -29.28
C MET A 111 -24.76 -20.49 -28.93
N ILE A 112 -23.43 -20.47 -29.02
CA ILE A 112 -22.62 -19.28 -28.69
C ILE A 112 -22.76 -18.19 -29.77
N ASP A 113 -22.98 -18.57 -31.03
CA ASP A 113 -23.09 -17.64 -32.15
C ASP A 113 -24.54 -17.27 -32.43
N ARG A 114 -24.88 -15.98 -32.24
CA ARG A 114 -26.23 -15.44 -32.38
C ARG A 114 -26.88 -15.76 -33.73
N ALA A 115 -26.11 -15.68 -34.82
CA ALA A 115 -26.66 -15.93 -36.14
C ALA A 115 -26.95 -17.43 -36.35
N LYS A 116 -26.02 -18.29 -35.91
CA LYS A 116 -26.10 -19.74 -36.14
C LYS A 116 -27.21 -20.41 -35.34
N TRP A 117 -27.43 -20.02 -34.08
CA TRP A 117 -28.51 -20.64 -33.29
C TRP A 117 -29.89 -20.22 -33.80
N VAL A 118 -30.04 -18.96 -34.24
CA VAL A 118 -31.30 -18.46 -34.83
C VAL A 118 -31.61 -19.16 -36.16
N GLU A 119 -30.61 -19.30 -37.04
CA GLU A 119 -30.77 -20.04 -38.29
C GLU A 119 -31.17 -21.49 -38.06
N ARG A 120 -30.56 -22.13 -37.07
CA ARG A 120 -30.82 -23.54 -36.76
C ARG A 120 -32.16 -23.74 -36.04
N LEU A 121 -32.60 -22.78 -35.22
CA LEU A 121 -33.95 -22.73 -34.67
C LEU A 121 -34.99 -22.58 -35.79
N ALA A 122 -34.78 -21.64 -36.72
CA ALA A 122 -35.68 -21.45 -37.86
C ALA A 122 -35.77 -22.70 -38.75
N LEU A 123 -34.63 -23.37 -38.97
CA LEU A 123 -34.56 -24.65 -39.68
C LEU A 123 -35.28 -25.78 -38.93
N GLU A 124 -35.23 -25.79 -37.60
CA GLU A 124 -35.88 -26.82 -36.80
C GLU A 124 -37.40 -26.60 -36.72
N MET A 125 -37.83 -25.34 -36.66
CA MET A 125 -39.25 -24.97 -36.71
C MET A 125 -39.88 -25.27 -38.08
N SER A 126 -39.13 -25.15 -39.18
CA SER A 126 -39.64 -25.45 -40.54
C SER A 126 -39.84 -26.95 -40.81
N LYS A 127 -39.25 -27.82 -39.99
CA LYS A 127 -39.43 -29.28 -40.05
C LYS A 127 -40.58 -29.80 -39.18
N ALA A 128 -41.22 -28.94 -38.39
CA ALA A 128 -42.28 -29.36 -37.48
C ALA A 128 -43.55 -29.75 -38.24
N GLU A 129 -44.16 -30.87 -37.85
CA GLU A 129 -45.38 -31.39 -38.50
C GLU A 129 -46.66 -30.67 -38.03
N ASN A 130 -46.64 -30.13 -36.81
CA ASN A 130 -47.74 -29.37 -36.22
C ASN A 130 -47.21 -28.34 -35.20
N ILE A 131 -48.11 -27.48 -34.73
CA ILE A 131 -47.78 -26.39 -33.79
C ILE A 131 -47.25 -26.93 -32.45
N ASP A 132 -47.75 -28.07 -31.98
CA ASP A 132 -47.32 -28.65 -30.71
C ASP A 132 -45.93 -29.29 -30.81
N ASP A 133 -45.58 -29.90 -31.95
CA ASP A 133 -44.24 -30.40 -32.26
C ASP A 133 -43.24 -29.25 -32.37
N MET A 134 -43.62 -28.14 -33.03
CA MET A 134 -42.82 -26.92 -33.08
C MET A 134 -42.53 -26.39 -31.66
N ARG A 135 -43.55 -26.32 -30.80
CA ARG A 135 -43.39 -25.88 -29.40
C ARG A 135 -42.43 -26.77 -28.62
N ARG A 136 -42.54 -28.10 -28.73
CA ARG A 136 -41.61 -29.04 -28.08
C ARG A 136 -40.17 -28.81 -28.54
N ARG A 137 -39.94 -28.66 -29.85
CA ARG A 137 -38.61 -28.39 -30.42
C ARG A 137 -38.03 -27.06 -29.92
N VAL A 138 -38.83 -26.00 -29.89
CA VAL A 138 -38.42 -24.68 -29.37
C VAL A 138 -38.01 -24.76 -27.90
N VAL A 139 -38.79 -25.45 -27.06
CA VAL A 139 -38.47 -25.62 -25.64
C VAL A 139 -37.12 -26.31 -25.45
N VAL A 140 -36.84 -27.38 -26.19
CA VAL A 140 -35.55 -28.10 -26.11
C VAL A 140 -34.37 -27.20 -26.51
N ILE A 141 -34.55 -26.34 -27.52
CA ILE A 141 -33.50 -25.42 -27.98
C ILE A 141 -33.25 -24.31 -26.95
N LEU A 142 -34.31 -23.73 -26.40
CA LEU A 142 -34.20 -22.69 -25.38
C LEU A 142 -33.60 -23.22 -24.08
N ASP A 143 -33.92 -24.45 -23.68
CA ASP A 143 -33.29 -25.13 -22.54
C ASP A 143 -31.78 -25.34 -22.78
N ALA A 144 -31.39 -25.75 -23.99
CA ALA A 144 -29.98 -25.85 -24.35
C ALA A 144 -29.26 -24.48 -24.32
N LEU A 145 -29.89 -23.41 -24.81
CA LEU A 145 -29.37 -22.05 -24.73
C LEU A 145 -29.20 -21.59 -23.28
N GLU A 146 -30.20 -21.83 -22.43
CA GLU A 146 -30.16 -21.47 -21.02
C GLU A 146 -28.99 -22.17 -20.31
N ARG A 147 -28.76 -23.47 -20.58
CA ARG A 147 -27.61 -24.21 -20.05
C ARG A 147 -26.28 -23.57 -20.48
N VAL A 148 -26.13 -23.21 -21.75
CA VAL A 148 -24.90 -22.55 -22.26
C VAL A 148 -24.68 -21.18 -21.62
N ILE A 149 -25.74 -20.39 -21.46
CA ILE A 149 -25.67 -19.07 -20.79
C ILE A 149 -25.26 -19.24 -19.33
N LYS A 150 -25.89 -20.16 -18.59
CA LYS A 150 -25.53 -20.45 -17.19
C LYS A 150 -24.08 -20.93 -17.07
N HIS A 151 -23.65 -21.85 -17.93
CA HIS A 151 -22.28 -22.33 -17.94
C HIS A 151 -21.28 -21.20 -18.23
N ASN A 152 -21.50 -20.39 -19.26
CA ASN A 152 -20.60 -19.30 -19.63
C ASN A 152 -20.54 -18.20 -18.56
N THR A 153 -21.68 -17.85 -17.96
CA THR A 153 -21.72 -16.86 -16.87
C THR A 153 -20.97 -17.37 -15.63
N ASN A 154 -21.11 -18.65 -15.29
CA ASN A 154 -20.35 -19.26 -14.19
C ASN A 154 -18.86 -19.34 -14.51
N ALA A 155 -18.48 -19.78 -15.71
CA ALA A 155 -17.09 -19.83 -16.14
C ALA A 155 -16.43 -18.44 -16.15
N SER A 156 -17.16 -17.40 -16.58
CA SER A 156 -16.70 -16.01 -16.53
C SER A 156 -16.46 -15.54 -15.09
N LYS A 157 -17.42 -15.81 -14.18
CA LYS A 157 -17.27 -15.48 -12.75
C LYS A 157 -16.10 -16.22 -12.11
N GLU A 158 -15.91 -17.49 -12.46
CA GLU A 158 -14.81 -18.31 -11.95
C GLU A 158 -13.45 -17.77 -12.43
N LEU A 159 -13.35 -17.36 -13.69
CA LEU A 159 -12.15 -16.73 -14.25
C LEU A 159 -11.85 -15.38 -13.57
N GLU A 160 -12.86 -14.54 -13.38
CA GLU A 160 -12.72 -13.26 -12.65
C GLU A 160 -12.29 -13.50 -11.20
N TYR A 161 -12.90 -14.46 -10.51
CA TYR A 161 -12.54 -14.81 -9.14
C TYR A 161 -11.10 -15.34 -9.05
N ALA A 162 -10.67 -16.18 -10.00
CA ALA A 162 -9.31 -16.67 -10.07
C ALA A 162 -8.30 -15.53 -10.28
N SER A 163 -8.59 -14.61 -11.21
CA SER A 163 -7.75 -13.44 -11.46
C SER A 163 -7.69 -12.49 -10.25
N LEU A 164 -8.83 -12.25 -9.59
CA LEU A 164 -8.88 -11.42 -8.38
C LEU A 164 -8.11 -12.06 -7.23
N LYS A 165 -8.18 -13.39 -7.09
CA LYS A 165 -7.41 -14.13 -6.08
C LYS A 165 -5.90 -14.03 -6.34
N GLU A 166 -5.47 -14.14 -7.59
CA GLU A 166 -4.06 -13.98 -7.97
C GLU A 166 -3.54 -12.57 -7.67
N THR A 167 -4.29 -11.54 -8.05
CA THR A 167 -3.91 -10.14 -7.77
C THR A 167 -3.86 -9.84 -6.28
N LEU A 168 -4.82 -10.35 -5.50
CA LEU A 168 -4.81 -10.24 -4.04
C LEU A 168 -3.58 -10.93 -3.44
N GLN A 169 -3.25 -12.13 -3.91
CA GLN A 169 -2.09 -12.88 -3.43
C GLN A 169 -0.77 -12.17 -3.75
N SER A 170 -0.65 -11.56 -4.94
CA SER A 170 0.49 -10.71 -5.30
C SER A 170 0.60 -9.52 -4.36
N LEU A 171 -0.51 -8.81 -4.11
CA LEU A 171 -0.52 -7.63 -3.24
C LEU A 171 -0.14 -7.97 -1.79
N ILE A 172 -0.57 -9.14 -1.29
CA ILE A 172 -0.16 -9.64 0.02
C ILE A 172 1.35 -9.89 0.06
N ASN A 173 1.91 -10.53 -0.96
CA ASN A 173 3.35 -10.77 -1.05
C ASN A 173 4.14 -9.45 -1.09
N ASP A 174 3.71 -8.50 -1.92
CA ASP A 174 4.33 -7.18 -2.00
C ASP A 174 4.26 -6.43 -0.66
N ASN A 175 3.13 -6.50 0.05
CA ASN A 175 3.01 -5.93 1.38
C ASN A 175 4.00 -6.54 2.39
N GLN A 176 4.24 -7.85 2.31
CA GLN A 176 5.26 -8.52 3.14
C GLN A 176 6.68 -8.08 2.77
N ILE A 177 6.98 -7.93 1.48
CA ILE A 177 8.28 -7.39 1.02
C ILE A 177 8.45 -5.98 1.55
N LEU A 178 7.45 -5.11 1.39
CA LEU A 178 7.49 -3.72 1.86
C LEU A 178 7.69 -3.65 3.38
N LYS A 179 6.99 -4.47 4.17
CA LYS A 179 7.20 -4.56 5.62
C LYS A 179 8.64 -4.92 5.98
N ARG A 180 9.23 -5.90 5.29
CA ARG A 180 10.64 -6.27 5.48
C ARG A 180 11.59 -5.13 5.13
N VAL A 181 11.37 -4.47 4.00
CA VAL A 181 12.18 -3.33 3.55
C VAL A 181 12.12 -2.19 4.56
N ILE A 182 10.93 -1.85 5.06
CA ILE A 182 10.73 -0.80 6.06
C ILE A 182 11.44 -1.16 7.37
N ALA A 183 11.30 -2.40 7.85
CA ALA A 183 11.98 -2.86 9.06
C ALA A 183 13.51 -2.76 8.91
N SER A 184 14.06 -3.20 7.77
CA SER A 184 15.49 -3.07 7.48
C SER A 184 15.94 -1.62 7.32
N GLN A 185 15.09 -0.73 6.81
CA GLN A 185 15.39 0.70 6.72
C GLN A 185 15.42 1.35 8.11
N HIS A 186 14.46 0.99 8.98
CA HIS A 186 14.44 1.49 10.36
C HIS A 186 15.67 1.04 11.15
N GLN A 187 16.04 -0.24 11.03
CA GLN A 187 17.25 -0.79 11.66
C GLN A 187 18.52 -0.03 11.23
N ARG A 188 18.72 0.14 9.91
CA ARG A 188 19.86 0.90 9.38
C ARG A 188 19.86 2.36 9.82
N SER A 189 18.70 2.98 9.94
CA SER A 189 18.58 4.35 10.44
C SER A 189 19.00 4.46 11.91
N SER A 190 18.61 3.49 12.74
CA SER A 190 18.99 3.44 14.17
C SER A 190 20.51 3.27 14.33
N GLU A 191 21.11 2.33 13.60
CA GLU A 191 22.57 2.12 13.62
C GLU A 191 23.33 3.37 13.15
N ASN A 192 22.78 4.09 12.16
CA ASN A 192 23.38 5.33 11.69
C ASN A 192 23.26 6.47 12.71
N GLU A 193 22.16 6.53 13.45
CA GLU A 193 21.99 7.48 14.55
C GLU A 193 22.99 7.22 15.69
N GLU A 194 23.23 5.96 16.03
CA GLU A 194 24.24 5.56 17.03
C GLU A 194 25.66 5.93 16.58
N LYS A 195 26.03 5.60 15.33
CA LYS A 195 27.31 6.01 14.74
C LYS A 195 27.47 7.53 14.71
N ALA A 196 26.39 8.27 14.45
CA ALA A 196 26.44 9.74 14.48
C ALA A 196 26.75 10.27 15.89
N LYS A 197 26.19 9.65 16.95
CA LYS A 197 26.51 9.98 18.35
C LYS A 197 27.96 9.65 18.68
N GLU A 198 28.46 8.49 18.27
CA GLU A 198 29.86 8.11 18.45
C GLU A 198 30.82 9.09 17.75
N VAL A 199 30.53 9.47 16.51
CA VAL A 199 31.31 10.46 15.77
C VAL A 199 31.31 11.82 16.47
N GLN A 200 30.18 12.26 17.03
CA GLN A 200 30.14 13.50 17.82
C GLN A 200 30.99 13.40 19.09
N HIS A 201 30.92 12.27 19.81
CA HIS A 201 31.74 12.02 20.98
C HIS A 201 33.24 12.06 20.64
N LEU A 202 33.66 11.34 19.60
CA LEU A 202 35.05 11.31 19.14
C LEU A 202 35.55 12.69 18.71
N LYS A 203 34.72 13.50 18.04
CA LYS A 203 35.07 14.90 17.73
C LYS A 203 35.34 15.72 18.99
N GLY A 204 34.55 15.53 20.05
CA GLY A 204 34.77 16.20 21.33
C GLY A 204 36.11 15.81 21.96
N VAL A 205 36.42 14.50 22.00
CA VAL A 205 37.69 13.99 22.53
C VAL A 205 38.89 14.48 21.71
N VAL A 206 38.80 14.47 20.38
CA VAL A 206 39.86 15.01 19.51
C VAL A 206 40.08 16.50 19.77
N GLY A 207 39.01 17.29 19.95
CA GLY A 207 39.10 18.70 20.32
C GLY A 207 39.83 18.90 21.65
N GLN A 208 39.51 18.09 22.67
CA GLN A 208 40.20 18.13 23.97
C GLN A 208 41.70 17.82 23.83
N TYR A 209 42.08 16.83 23.02
CA TYR A 209 43.50 16.53 22.77
C TYR A 209 44.21 17.65 22.00
N GLN A 210 43.55 18.27 21.02
CA GLN A 210 44.09 19.42 20.30
C GLN A 210 44.37 20.60 21.25
N GLU A 211 43.45 20.90 22.18
CA GLU A 211 43.64 21.94 23.19
C GLU A 211 44.81 21.63 24.15
N GLN A 212 44.94 20.37 24.57
CA GLN A 212 46.06 19.94 25.42
C GLN A 212 47.42 20.12 24.72
N VAL A 213 47.50 19.73 23.43
CA VAL A 213 48.71 19.91 22.63
C VAL A 213 49.06 21.39 22.53
N HIS A 214 48.09 22.24 22.18
CA HIS A 214 48.31 23.69 22.07
C HIS A 214 48.77 24.32 23.40
N LYS A 215 48.23 23.88 24.54
CA LYS A 215 48.67 24.33 25.87
C LYS A 215 50.11 23.92 26.17
N LEU A 216 50.50 22.69 25.85
CA LEU A 216 51.86 22.20 26.04
C LEU A 216 52.85 22.94 25.12
N GLU A 217 52.47 23.21 23.88
CA GLU A 217 53.25 24.00 22.93
C GLU A 217 53.52 25.41 23.46
N LEU A 218 52.48 26.11 23.93
CA LEU A 218 52.62 27.44 24.55
C LEU A 218 53.52 27.42 25.79
N SER A 219 53.37 26.42 26.66
CA SER A 219 54.23 26.25 27.84
C SER A 219 55.69 26.00 27.44
N ASN A 220 55.92 25.16 26.43
CA ASN A 220 57.27 24.86 25.95
C ASN A 220 57.93 26.12 25.35
N TYR A 221 57.19 26.89 24.56
CA TYR A 221 57.65 28.17 24.03
C TYR A 221 58.01 29.18 25.13
N ALA A 222 57.15 29.32 26.15
CA ALA A 222 57.44 30.19 27.29
C ALA A 222 58.72 29.78 28.02
N LEU A 223 58.89 28.48 28.29
CA LEU A 223 60.10 27.93 28.91
C LEU A 223 61.35 28.19 28.05
N LYS A 224 61.25 28.01 26.73
CA LYS A 224 62.34 28.29 25.79
C LYS A 224 62.77 29.75 25.84
N LEU A 225 61.83 30.69 25.88
CA LEU A 225 62.12 32.12 26.05
C LEU A 225 62.80 32.44 27.38
N HIS A 226 62.31 31.86 28.49
CA HIS A 226 62.92 32.04 29.80
C HIS A 226 64.36 31.52 29.83
N LEU A 227 64.60 30.32 29.28
CA LEU A 227 65.93 29.72 29.23
C LEU A 227 66.90 30.57 28.40
N GLN A 228 66.47 31.08 27.25
CA GLN A 228 67.26 31.98 26.43
C GLN A 228 67.62 33.28 27.17
N ARG A 229 66.66 33.85 27.92
CA ARG A 229 66.90 35.07 28.72
C ARG A 229 67.89 34.83 29.86
N SER A 230 67.77 33.71 30.57
CA SER A 230 68.71 33.33 31.62
C SER A 230 70.13 33.09 31.07
N GLN A 231 70.25 32.45 29.91
CA GLN A 231 71.55 32.25 29.23
C GLN A 231 72.18 33.57 28.79
N GLN A 232 71.41 34.49 28.20
CA GLN A 232 71.91 35.83 27.85
C GLN A 232 72.35 36.63 29.07
N GLN A 233 71.59 36.56 30.18
CA GLN A 233 71.99 37.18 31.43
C GLN A 233 73.31 36.59 31.94
N GLN A 234 73.45 35.26 31.96
CA GLN A 234 74.72 34.62 32.33
C GLN A 234 75.88 35.08 31.44
N GLN A 235 75.72 35.10 30.12
CA GLN A 235 76.76 35.62 29.20
C GLN A 235 77.09 37.10 29.45
N SER A 236 76.12 37.91 29.84
CA SER A 236 76.32 39.31 30.28
C SER A 236 77.04 39.43 31.62
N PHE A 237 76.93 38.46 32.52
CA PHE A 237 77.67 38.43 33.78
C PHE A 237 79.10 37.88 33.60
N PHE A 238 79.34 37.00 32.62
CA PHE A 238 80.67 36.43 32.32
C PHE A 238 81.53 37.31 31.40
N SER A 239 80.97 38.30 30.69
CA SER A 239 81.74 39.25 29.88
C SER A 239 82.31 40.45 30.67
N GLY A 240 82.05 40.52 31.98
CA GLY A 240 82.42 41.68 32.81
C GLY A 240 83.27 41.41 34.04
N ASN A 241 83.56 40.16 34.42
CA ASN A 241 84.37 39.88 35.61
C ASN A 241 85.05 38.49 35.52
N SER A 242 86.14 38.41 34.76
CA SER A 242 87.19 37.43 35.07
C SER A 242 87.90 37.87 36.36
N PRO A 243 88.00 37.01 37.40
CA PRO A 243 88.76 37.37 38.60
C PRO A 243 90.22 37.64 38.21
N PRO A 244 90.88 38.67 38.77
CA PRO A 244 92.27 38.95 38.44
C PRO A 244 93.13 37.79 38.93
N ASP A 245 93.99 37.31 38.05
CA ASP A 245 95.00 36.29 38.33
C ASP A 245 95.94 36.83 39.43
N VAL A 246 95.96 36.16 40.59
CA VAL A 246 96.86 36.51 41.69
C VAL A 246 98.08 35.59 41.58
N TYR A 247 99.19 36.19 41.16
CA TYR A 247 100.54 35.61 41.12
C TYR A 247 101.04 35.13 42.49
#